data_AF-A0A3R6SLH0-F1
#
_entry.id   AF-A0A3R6SLH0-F1
#
_cell.length_a   1.000
_cell.length_b   1.000
_cell.length_c   1.000
_cell.angle_alpha   90.00
_cell.angle_beta   90.00
_cell.angle_gamma   90.00
#
_symmetry.space_group_name_H-M   'P 1'
#
loop_
_entity.id
_entity.type
_entity.pdbx_description
1 polymer ?
#
loop_
_entity_poly.entity_id
_entity_poly.type
_entity_poly.pdbx_seq_one_letter_code
_entity_poly.pdbx_strand_id
1 'polypeptide(L)'
;MATLDFIVIGLFAIALIGIIIWVTKQKQNNSADYFLGGRDASWIAIGASIFASNIGSEHLIGLAGAGASSGMAMAHWEIQGWMILILGWVFVPFYTRSMVYTMPEFLERRYNPQSRTILSVISLISYVLTKVAVTVYAGGLVFQQVFGIKEIWGIDFFWIAAIGLVLLTALYTIVGGMKSVLYTSVLQTPILLLGSLIILVLGFKALGGWNEMIAACKSVVVNDYGDTMTQLIRDNRDPQYPWLGALIGSSIIGFWYWCTDQYIVQRVLSGKDMKQARRGAIFGAYLKLLPVFLFLIPGMIAFALSKNGIVINGEVFTLSIPDAAFPTLVAKLLPAGVKGLVVCGILAALMSSLASLFNSSAMLFTIDFYKRFKPETPEKKLVVIGQMATVVIVILGILWIPIMRSVGDVLYNYLQDVQSVLSPGIAAAFLLGICWKRTSAQGGMWGMLAGIMIGITRLSAKVYYSNIADASDNLFKALFYDMNWLFFCGWMFLFCIILTIVVSLCTKAPEPGKIQGLVFGTSTPAERAATRASWNHWDVIHSVIILGITAAFYWYFW
;
A
#
# COMPACT_ATOMS: atom_id res chain seq x y z
N MET A 1 -17.30 -3.03 -25.25
CA MET A 1 -15.93 -2.94 -25.85
C MET A 1 -16.03 -3.19 -27.35
N ALA A 2 -15.08 -2.68 -28.14
CA ALA A 2 -15.04 -2.87 -29.58
C ALA A 2 -14.18 -4.10 -29.98
N THR A 3 -14.32 -4.59 -31.22
CA THR A 3 -13.55 -5.74 -31.73
C THR A 3 -12.03 -5.55 -31.58
N LEU A 4 -11.53 -4.33 -31.83
CA LEU A 4 -10.11 -4.02 -31.67
C LEU A 4 -9.61 -4.20 -30.23
N ASP A 5 -10.45 -3.94 -29.23
CA ASP A 5 -10.10 -4.18 -27.82
C ASP A 5 -9.84 -5.67 -27.57
N PHE A 6 -10.71 -6.54 -28.10
CA PHE A 6 -10.56 -7.99 -27.95
C PHE A 6 -9.33 -8.53 -28.69
N ILE A 7 -8.99 -7.97 -29.85
CA ILE A 7 -7.76 -8.33 -30.57
C ILE A 7 -6.53 -7.98 -29.71
N VAL A 8 -6.49 -6.77 -29.15
CA VAL A 8 -5.39 -6.34 -28.27
C VAL A 8 -5.30 -7.22 -27.02
N ILE A 9 -6.44 -7.56 -26.41
CA ILE A 9 -6.49 -8.47 -25.26
C ILE A 9 -5.95 -9.86 -25.64
N GLY A 10 -6.34 -10.39 -26.80
CA GLY A 10 -5.84 -11.67 -27.30
C GLY A 10 -4.32 -11.66 -27.51
N LEU A 11 -3.79 -10.61 -28.15
CA LEU A 11 -2.34 -10.45 -28.36
C LEU A 11 -1.59 -10.32 -27.03
N PHE A 12 -2.14 -9.58 -26.07
CA PHE A 12 -1.55 -9.46 -24.73
C PHE A 12 -1.54 -10.80 -24.01
N ALA A 13 -2.63 -11.57 -24.07
CA ALA A 13 -2.70 -12.90 -23.47
C ALA A 13 -1.66 -13.85 -24.09
N ILE A 14 -1.48 -13.82 -25.42
CA ILE A 14 -0.45 -14.60 -26.12
C ILE A 14 0.96 -14.18 -25.65
N ALA A 15 1.23 -12.87 -25.54
CA ALA A 15 2.51 -12.37 -25.05
C ALA A 15 2.78 -12.83 -23.60
N LEU A 16 1.76 -12.79 -22.75
CA LEU A 16 1.85 -13.23 -21.36
C LEU A 16 2.13 -14.74 -21.28
N ILE A 17 1.43 -15.56 -22.07
CA ILE A 17 1.70 -17.01 -22.20
C ILE A 17 3.12 -17.25 -22.70
N GLY A 18 3.59 -16.48 -23.70
CA GLY A 18 4.94 -16.57 -24.23
C GLY A 18 6.01 -16.30 -23.15
N ILE A 19 5.82 -15.28 -22.32
CA ILE A 19 6.70 -14.97 -21.19
C ILE A 19 6.72 -16.13 -20.19
N ILE A 20 5.55 -16.68 -19.84
CA ILE A 20 5.46 -17.83 -18.92
C ILE A 20 6.28 -19.00 -19.47
N ILE A 21 6.02 -19.42 -20.71
CA ILE A 21 6.71 -20.56 -21.32
C ILE A 21 8.21 -20.32 -21.38
N TRP A 22 8.63 -19.11 -21.73
CA TRP A 22 10.04 -18.73 -21.80
C TRP A 22 10.72 -18.80 -20.42
N VAL A 23 10.09 -18.26 -19.38
CA VAL A 23 10.64 -18.29 -18.01
C VAL A 23 10.67 -19.70 -17.46
N THR A 24 9.61 -20.50 -17.64
CA THR A 24 9.54 -21.89 -17.16
C THR A 24 10.61 -22.78 -17.83
N LYS A 25 11.04 -22.44 -19.05
CA LYS A 25 12.14 -23.14 -19.75
C LYS A 25 13.54 -22.80 -19.20
N GLN A 26 13.70 -21.76 -18.38
CA GLN A 26 14.98 -21.43 -17.76
C GLN A 26 15.19 -22.27 -16.50
N LYS A 27 16.27 -23.06 -16.44
CA LYS A 27 16.61 -23.87 -15.24
C LYS A 27 16.78 -22.99 -14.00
N GLN A 28 16.03 -23.28 -12.95
CA GLN A 28 16.11 -22.61 -11.64
C GLN A 28 17.20 -23.27 -10.79
N ASN A 29 18.39 -22.65 -10.71
CA ASN A 29 19.55 -23.28 -10.06
C ASN A 29 19.87 -22.73 -8.65
N ASN A 30 19.12 -21.78 -8.10
CA ASN A 30 19.37 -21.32 -6.71
C ASN A 30 18.17 -20.59 -6.07
N SER A 31 17.88 -20.90 -4.80
CA SER A 31 16.85 -20.24 -3.99
C SER A 31 17.23 -18.81 -3.60
N ALA A 32 18.52 -18.50 -3.50
CA ALA A 32 19.03 -17.15 -3.19
C ALA A 32 18.80 -16.15 -4.34
N ASP A 33 18.98 -16.56 -5.60
CA ASP A 33 18.75 -15.71 -6.77
C ASP A 33 17.25 -15.42 -6.99
N TYR A 34 16.39 -16.33 -6.55
CA TYR A 34 14.93 -16.20 -6.67
C TYR A 34 14.37 -15.09 -5.76
N PHE A 35 14.89 -14.93 -4.54
CA PHE A 35 14.36 -13.97 -3.56
C PHE A 35 15.10 -12.64 -3.49
N LEU A 36 16.39 -12.60 -3.83
CA LEU A 36 17.24 -11.42 -3.59
C LEU A 36 17.64 -10.66 -4.85
N GLY A 37 17.50 -11.26 -6.04
CA GLY A 37 17.80 -10.59 -7.30
C GLY A 37 19.16 -9.88 -7.32
N GLY A 38 20.20 -10.43 -6.66
CA GLY A 38 21.53 -9.84 -6.55
C GLY A 38 21.58 -8.46 -5.85
N ARG A 39 22.54 -8.24 -4.95
CA ARG A 39 22.85 -6.88 -4.42
C ARG A 39 23.60 -6.06 -5.47
N ASP A 40 22.98 -5.82 -6.61
CA ASP A 40 23.58 -5.02 -7.69
C ASP A 40 22.55 -4.09 -8.36
N ALA A 41 21.43 -3.82 -7.66
CA ALA A 41 20.41 -2.92 -8.17
C ALA A 41 20.95 -1.48 -8.22
N SER A 42 20.74 -0.83 -9.37
CA SER A 42 21.02 0.60 -9.56
C SER A 42 19.95 1.47 -8.90
N TRP A 43 20.27 2.73 -8.61
CA TRP A 43 19.33 3.68 -8.01
C TRP A 43 18.04 3.84 -8.83
N ILE A 44 18.12 3.78 -10.17
CA ILE A 44 16.95 3.86 -11.06
C ILE A 44 16.04 2.66 -10.81
N ALA A 45 16.61 1.46 -10.81
CA ALA A 45 15.86 0.22 -10.59
C ALA A 45 15.20 0.22 -9.19
N ILE A 46 15.91 0.69 -8.17
CA ILE A 46 15.38 0.81 -6.81
C ILE A 46 14.19 1.77 -6.76
N GLY A 47 14.35 3.02 -7.24
CA GLY A 47 13.27 4.01 -7.17
C GLY A 47 12.06 3.63 -8.01
N ALA A 48 12.28 3.09 -9.21
CA ALA A 48 11.21 2.56 -10.05
C ALA A 48 10.51 1.36 -9.38
N SER A 49 11.25 0.47 -8.71
CA SER A 49 10.66 -0.65 -8.01
C SER A 49 9.87 -0.23 -6.78
N ILE A 50 10.32 0.76 -6.01
CA ILE A 50 9.55 1.33 -4.88
C ILE A 50 8.21 1.85 -5.39
N PHE A 51 8.25 2.62 -6.48
CA PHE A 51 7.04 3.18 -7.07
C PHE A 51 6.11 2.09 -7.62
N ALA A 52 6.62 1.16 -8.42
CA ALA A 52 5.83 0.06 -8.98
C ALA A 52 5.21 -0.83 -7.89
N SER A 53 5.91 -1.00 -6.77
CA SER A 53 5.41 -1.72 -5.60
C SER A 53 4.30 -0.98 -4.85
N ASN A 54 4.32 0.35 -4.86
CA ASN A 54 3.24 1.15 -4.26
C ASN A 54 2.00 1.19 -5.17
N ILE A 55 2.17 1.20 -6.49
CA ILE A 55 1.05 1.32 -7.43
C ILE A 55 0.40 -0.04 -7.71
N GLY A 56 -0.87 -0.17 -7.32
CA GLY A 56 -1.69 -1.35 -7.57
C GLY A 56 -3.19 -1.04 -7.61
N SER A 57 -4.02 -2.07 -7.40
CA SER A 57 -5.49 -2.00 -7.23
C SER A 57 -5.92 -0.84 -6.32
N GLU A 58 -5.22 -0.70 -5.20
CA GLU A 58 -5.48 0.28 -4.14
C GLU A 58 -5.49 1.71 -4.69
N HIS A 59 -4.56 2.03 -5.61
CA HIS A 59 -4.45 3.38 -6.17
C HIS A 59 -5.36 3.55 -7.38
N LEU A 60 -5.43 2.54 -8.26
CA LEU A 60 -6.27 2.62 -9.46
C LEU A 60 -7.75 2.79 -9.11
N ILE A 61 -8.22 2.01 -8.14
CA ILE A 61 -9.64 1.95 -7.79
C ILE A 61 -9.90 2.78 -6.56
N GLY A 62 -9.15 2.51 -5.48
CA GLY A 62 -9.39 3.17 -4.22
C GLY A 62 -9.02 4.65 -4.26
N LEU A 63 -7.80 5.02 -4.64
CA LEU A 63 -7.37 6.43 -4.59
C LEU A 63 -8.15 7.30 -5.59
N ALA A 64 -8.50 6.75 -6.76
CA ALA A 64 -9.43 7.42 -7.66
C ALA A 64 -10.84 7.53 -7.06
N GLY A 65 -11.33 6.50 -6.37
CA GLY A 65 -12.60 6.57 -5.62
C GLY A 65 -12.58 7.61 -4.52
N ALA A 66 -11.47 7.74 -3.78
CA ALA A 66 -11.27 8.80 -2.81
C ALA A 66 -11.30 10.19 -3.47
N GLY A 67 -10.63 10.36 -4.61
CA GLY A 67 -10.73 11.60 -5.39
C GLY A 67 -12.16 11.94 -5.82
N ALA A 68 -12.95 10.93 -6.20
CA ALA A 68 -14.35 11.11 -6.60
C ALA A 68 -15.31 11.36 -5.42
N SER A 69 -14.93 10.99 -4.19
CA SER A 69 -15.75 11.12 -2.99
C SER A 69 -15.33 12.27 -2.09
N SER A 70 -14.09 12.27 -1.61
CA SER A 70 -13.55 13.24 -0.64
C SER A 70 -12.60 14.27 -1.27
N GLY A 71 -12.30 14.14 -2.57
CA GLY A 71 -11.43 15.07 -3.28
C GLY A 71 -10.01 15.06 -2.71
N MET A 72 -9.50 16.24 -2.35
CA MET A 72 -8.10 16.42 -1.95
C MET A 72 -7.74 15.95 -0.53
N ALA A 73 -8.72 15.56 0.30
CA ALA A 73 -8.46 15.15 1.68
C ALA A 73 -7.50 13.95 1.79
N MET A 74 -7.58 12.98 0.86
CA MET A 74 -6.70 11.81 0.88
C MET A 74 -5.32 12.06 0.23
N ALA A 75 -5.07 13.25 -0.31
CA ALA A 75 -3.76 13.58 -0.88
C ALA A 75 -2.65 13.65 0.19
N HIS A 76 -3.00 13.77 1.48
CA HIS A 76 -2.04 13.70 2.60
C HIS A 76 -1.15 12.46 2.57
N TRP A 77 -1.65 11.29 2.13
CA TRP A 77 -0.90 10.03 2.01
C TRP A 77 -0.01 9.95 0.77
N GLU A 78 -0.36 10.70 -0.26
CA GLU A 78 0.35 10.65 -1.54
C GLU A 78 1.48 11.68 -1.60
N ILE A 79 1.31 12.84 -0.96
CA ILE A 79 2.33 13.90 -0.94
C ILE A 79 3.38 13.67 0.17
N GLN A 80 3.60 12.39 0.55
CA GLN A 80 4.56 11.96 1.58
C GLN A 80 5.96 11.63 1.05
N GLY A 81 6.41 12.28 -0.02
CA GLY A 81 7.78 12.10 -0.53
C GLY A 81 8.84 12.28 0.58
N TRP A 82 8.56 13.14 1.56
CA TRP A 82 9.39 13.36 2.74
C TRP A 82 9.57 12.11 3.63
N MET A 83 8.60 11.20 3.69
CA MET A 83 8.73 9.95 4.44
C MET A 83 9.70 8.98 3.76
N ILE A 84 9.70 8.95 2.42
CA ILE A 84 10.67 8.16 1.65
C ILE A 84 12.07 8.78 1.76
N LEU A 85 12.17 10.10 1.92
CA LEU A 85 13.44 10.74 2.27
C LEU A 85 13.93 10.26 3.64
N ILE A 86 13.06 10.10 4.64
CA ILE A 86 13.44 9.50 5.94
C ILE A 86 13.98 8.08 5.75
N LEU A 87 13.34 7.25 4.91
CA LEU A 87 13.87 5.94 4.54
C LEU A 87 15.31 6.05 3.99
N GLY A 88 15.56 6.93 3.02
CA GLY A 88 16.86 7.10 2.38
C GLY A 88 17.97 7.72 3.25
N TRP A 89 17.61 8.67 4.12
CA TRP A 89 18.56 9.41 4.94
C TRP A 89 18.82 8.75 6.30
N VAL A 90 17.78 8.19 6.91
CA VAL A 90 17.85 7.58 8.24
C VAL A 90 18.01 6.07 8.15
N PHE A 91 17.06 5.39 7.52
CA PHE A 91 16.94 3.93 7.62
C PHE A 91 17.93 3.16 6.76
N VAL A 92 18.26 3.65 5.57
CA VAL A 92 19.27 3.03 4.69
C VAL A 92 20.61 2.78 5.41
N PRO A 93 21.21 3.78 6.10
CA PRO A 93 22.38 3.56 6.93
C PRO A 93 22.18 2.50 8.03
N PHE A 94 21.02 2.47 8.69
CA PHE A 94 20.72 1.47 9.72
C PHE A 94 20.65 0.05 9.15
N TYR A 95 19.86 -0.15 8.11
CA TYR A 95 19.64 -1.48 7.54
C TYR A 95 20.90 -2.05 6.87
N THR A 96 21.70 -1.18 6.25
CA THR A 96 22.97 -1.58 5.65
C THR A 96 23.93 -2.11 6.72
N ARG A 97 23.98 -1.48 7.90
CA ARG A 97 24.85 -1.91 9.01
C ARG A 97 24.31 -3.10 9.78
N SER A 98 22.99 -3.20 9.93
CA SER A 98 22.38 -4.30 10.68
C SER A 98 22.51 -5.64 9.97
N MET A 99 22.78 -5.66 8.66
CA MET A 99 22.96 -6.89 7.86
C MET A 99 21.80 -7.89 8.03
N VAL A 100 20.60 -7.35 8.21
CA VAL A 100 19.34 -8.11 8.29
C VAL A 100 18.74 -8.25 6.90
N TYR A 101 18.12 -9.38 6.63
CA TYR A 101 17.42 -9.62 5.38
C TYR A 101 15.93 -9.32 5.49
N THR A 102 15.37 -9.40 6.70
CA THR A 102 13.95 -9.14 6.95
C THR A 102 13.69 -8.21 8.13
N MET A 103 12.54 -7.52 8.11
CA MET A 103 12.07 -6.66 9.19
C MET A 103 11.72 -7.46 10.46
N PRO A 104 11.11 -8.67 10.37
CA PRO A 104 10.97 -9.54 11.53
C PRO A 104 12.33 -9.98 12.11
N GLU A 105 13.35 -10.24 11.28
CA GLU A 105 14.72 -10.51 11.76
C GLU A 105 15.33 -9.29 12.45
N PHE A 106 15.10 -8.08 11.93
CA PHE A 106 15.51 -6.85 12.61
C PHE A 106 14.92 -6.74 14.02
N LEU A 107 13.62 -6.97 14.16
CA LEU A 107 12.96 -6.95 15.48
C LEU A 107 13.46 -8.08 16.39
N GLU A 108 13.78 -9.26 15.85
CA GLU A 108 14.38 -10.35 16.62
C GLU A 108 15.73 -9.95 17.20
N ARG A 109 16.60 -9.37 16.37
CA ARG A 109 17.92 -8.89 16.80
C ARG A 109 17.79 -7.74 17.80
N ARG A 110 16.90 -6.78 17.54
CA ARG A 110 16.70 -5.60 18.40
C ARG A 110 16.03 -5.94 19.73
N TYR A 111 15.07 -6.86 19.72
CA TYR A 111 14.24 -7.21 20.86
C TYR A 111 14.38 -8.69 21.21
N ASN A 112 13.54 -9.56 20.65
CA ASN A 112 13.51 -10.99 20.96
C ASN A 112 12.75 -11.80 19.87
N PRO A 113 12.87 -13.14 19.88
CA PRO A 113 12.17 -14.01 18.92
C PRO A 113 10.64 -13.93 18.97
N GLN A 114 10.04 -13.47 20.06
CA GLN A 114 8.60 -13.25 20.18
C GLN A 114 8.15 -12.04 19.36
N SER A 115 8.95 -10.96 19.35
CA SER A 115 8.67 -9.75 18.56
C SER A 115 8.60 -10.05 17.06
N ARG A 116 9.47 -10.97 16.58
CA ARG A 116 9.41 -11.51 15.22
C ARG A 116 8.07 -12.16 14.93
N THR A 117 7.66 -13.12 15.76
CA THR A 117 6.40 -13.85 15.59
C THR A 117 5.19 -12.90 15.65
N ILE A 118 5.18 -11.94 16.58
CA ILE A 118 4.11 -10.93 16.67
C ILE A 118 4.03 -10.14 15.37
N LEU A 119 5.15 -9.63 14.84
CA LEU A 119 5.14 -8.92 13.55
C LEU A 119 4.63 -9.81 12.41
N SER A 120 5.08 -11.07 12.33
CA SER A 120 4.62 -11.99 11.29
C SER A 120 3.10 -12.28 11.39
N VAL A 121 2.54 -12.38 12.61
CA VAL A 121 1.08 -12.51 12.81
C VAL A 121 0.36 -11.24 12.33
N ILE A 122 0.83 -10.06 12.74
CA ILE A 122 0.23 -8.78 12.32
C ILE A 122 0.24 -8.66 10.80
N SER A 123 1.35 -9.03 10.15
CA SER A 123 1.48 -9.00 8.69
C SER A 123 0.51 -9.95 7.99
N LEU A 124 0.34 -11.18 8.49
CA LEU A 124 -0.61 -12.14 7.91
C LEU A 124 -2.07 -11.64 8.04
N ILE A 125 -2.43 -11.09 9.19
CA ILE A 125 -3.75 -10.46 9.41
C ILE A 125 -3.92 -9.28 8.44
N SER A 126 -2.92 -8.39 8.36
CA SER A 126 -2.92 -7.24 7.47
C SER A 126 -3.11 -7.65 6.00
N TYR A 127 -2.48 -8.75 5.55
CA TYR A 127 -2.63 -9.24 4.18
C TYR A 127 -4.06 -9.68 3.86
N VAL A 128 -4.74 -10.37 4.79
CA VAL A 128 -6.16 -10.72 4.63
C VAL A 128 -7.01 -9.45 4.50
N LEU A 129 -6.86 -8.52 5.46
CA LEU A 129 -7.74 -7.37 5.62
C LEU A 129 -7.51 -6.28 4.57
N THR A 130 -6.26 -6.02 4.19
CA THR A 130 -5.88 -4.83 3.39
C THR A 130 -5.40 -5.14 1.99
N LYS A 131 -4.96 -6.39 1.72
CA LYS A 131 -4.33 -6.72 0.44
C LYS A 131 -5.18 -7.66 -0.41
N VAL A 132 -5.55 -8.82 0.13
CA VAL A 132 -6.35 -9.81 -0.59
C VAL A 132 -7.76 -9.28 -0.85
N ALA A 133 -8.51 -8.93 0.20
CA ALA A 133 -9.88 -8.43 0.07
C ALA A 133 -9.96 -7.24 -0.90
N VAL A 134 -9.03 -6.29 -0.75
CA VAL A 134 -8.97 -5.06 -1.56
C VAL A 134 -8.65 -5.35 -3.03
N THR A 135 -7.68 -6.22 -3.31
CA THR A 135 -7.29 -6.54 -4.70
C THR A 135 -8.37 -7.33 -5.42
N VAL A 136 -8.99 -8.29 -4.73
CA VAL A 136 -10.08 -9.09 -5.30
C VAL A 136 -11.32 -8.22 -5.55
N TYR A 137 -11.65 -7.32 -4.64
CA TYR A 137 -12.72 -6.34 -4.84
C TYR A 137 -12.44 -5.40 -6.01
N ALA A 138 -11.25 -4.80 -6.06
CA ALA A 138 -10.84 -3.93 -7.16
C ALA A 138 -10.95 -4.66 -8.52
N GLY A 139 -10.50 -5.91 -8.58
CA GLY A 139 -10.63 -6.73 -9.78
C GLY A 139 -12.07 -6.97 -10.22
N GLY A 140 -12.92 -7.42 -9.29
CA GLY A 140 -14.34 -7.64 -9.58
C GLY A 140 -15.02 -6.37 -10.11
N LEU A 141 -14.75 -5.21 -9.50
CA LEU A 141 -15.36 -3.94 -9.89
C LEU A 141 -14.85 -3.44 -11.25
N VAL A 142 -13.54 -3.51 -11.50
CA VAL A 142 -12.95 -3.09 -12.79
C VAL A 142 -13.62 -3.83 -13.94
N PHE A 143 -13.67 -5.15 -13.87
CA PHE A 143 -14.18 -5.94 -14.98
C PHE A 143 -15.69 -5.74 -15.15
N GLN A 144 -16.46 -5.65 -14.06
CA GLN A 144 -17.88 -5.32 -14.12
C GLN A 144 -18.14 -4.02 -14.88
N GLN A 145 -17.37 -2.97 -14.58
CA GLN A 145 -17.54 -1.68 -15.22
C GLN A 145 -17.04 -1.64 -16.67
N VAL A 146 -15.88 -2.22 -16.95
CA VAL A 146 -15.29 -2.15 -18.30
C VAL A 146 -16.03 -3.04 -19.31
N PHE A 147 -16.47 -4.23 -18.88
CA PHE A 147 -17.30 -5.08 -19.73
C PHE A 147 -18.74 -4.57 -19.83
N GLY A 148 -19.21 -3.78 -18.84
CA GLY A 148 -20.57 -3.26 -18.79
C GLY A 148 -21.60 -4.36 -18.52
N ILE A 149 -21.18 -5.46 -17.89
CA ILE A 149 -22.02 -6.62 -17.61
C ILE A 149 -22.36 -6.60 -16.13
N LYS A 150 -23.65 -6.49 -15.80
CA LYS A 150 -24.13 -6.53 -14.41
C LYS A 150 -24.16 -7.96 -13.87
N GLU A 151 -24.75 -8.87 -14.64
CA GLU A 151 -24.94 -10.27 -14.25
C GLU A 151 -24.74 -11.21 -15.44
N ILE A 152 -24.28 -12.43 -15.14
CA ILE A 152 -24.23 -13.55 -16.08
C ILE A 152 -24.85 -14.75 -15.38
N TRP A 153 -25.83 -15.38 -16.02
CA TRP A 153 -26.52 -16.58 -15.50
C TRP A 153 -27.16 -16.37 -14.11
N GLY A 154 -27.67 -15.17 -13.85
CA GLY A 154 -28.27 -14.79 -12.57
C GLY A 154 -27.26 -14.57 -11.42
N ILE A 155 -25.96 -14.60 -11.72
CA ILE A 155 -24.90 -14.31 -10.77
C ILE A 155 -24.31 -12.93 -11.08
N ASP A 156 -24.15 -12.10 -10.05
CA ASP A 156 -23.45 -10.82 -10.16
C ASP A 156 -22.06 -11.02 -10.76
N PHE A 157 -21.80 -10.36 -11.89
CA PHE A 157 -20.56 -10.48 -12.64
C PHE A 157 -19.34 -10.03 -11.83
N PHE A 158 -19.53 -9.18 -10.82
CA PHE A 158 -18.48 -8.84 -9.85
C PHE A 158 -17.83 -10.10 -9.26
N TRP A 159 -18.63 -11.07 -8.79
CA TRP A 159 -18.12 -12.28 -8.13
C TRP A 159 -17.45 -13.23 -9.11
N ILE A 160 -17.99 -13.34 -10.33
CA ILE A 160 -17.40 -14.14 -11.41
C ILE A 160 -16.01 -13.58 -11.75
N ALA A 161 -15.90 -12.27 -11.94
CA ALA A 161 -14.65 -11.60 -12.23
C ALA A 161 -13.65 -11.68 -11.06
N ALA A 162 -14.12 -11.47 -9.83
CA ALA A 162 -13.30 -11.54 -8.62
C ALA A 162 -12.69 -12.95 -8.42
N ILE A 163 -13.50 -14.00 -8.48
CA ILE A 163 -13.03 -15.38 -8.33
C ILE A 163 -12.19 -15.80 -9.53
N GLY A 164 -12.59 -15.40 -10.75
CA GLY A 164 -11.82 -15.64 -11.96
C GLY A 164 -10.42 -15.06 -11.89
N LEU A 165 -10.28 -13.82 -11.40
CA LEU A 165 -8.98 -13.17 -11.19
C LEU A 165 -8.10 -13.98 -10.22
N VAL A 166 -8.65 -14.45 -9.11
CA VAL A 166 -7.93 -15.27 -8.12
C VAL A 166 -7.45 -16.58 -8.74
N LEU A 167 -8.33 -17.30 -9.44
CA LEU A 167 -8.00 -18.58 -10.06
C LEU A 167 -6.96 -18.44 -11.17
N LEU A 168 -7.10 -17.44 -12.03
CA LEU A 168 -6.13 -17.14 -13.08
C LEU A 168 -4.77 -16.77 -12.49
N THR A 169 -4.75 -15.96 -11.43
CA THR A 169 -3.51 -15.61 -10.74
C THR A 169 -2.86 -16.83 -10.10
N ALA A 170 -3.64 -17.69 -9.45
CA ALA A 170 -3.14 -18.91 -8.81
C ALA A 170 -2.52 -19.85 -9.85
N LEU A 171 -3.22 -20.11 -10.96
CA LEU A 171 -2.72 -20.94 -12.06
C LEU A 171 -1.39 -20.40 -12.59
N TYR A 172 -1.35 -19.10 -12.89
CA TYR A 172 -0.16 -18.43 -13.39
C TYR A 172 1.02 -18.49 -12.40
N THR A 173 0.76 -18.28 -11.10
CA THR A 173 1.80 -18.26 -10.06
C THR A 173 2.36 -19.66 -9.83
N ILE A 174 1.50 -20.69 -9.84
CA ILE A 174 1.89 -22.09 -9.67
C ILE A 174 2.74 -22.57 -10.85
N VAL A 175 2.37 -22.21 -12.08
CA VAL A 175 3.07 -22.66 -13.31
C VAL A 175 4.35 -21.85 -13.59
N GLY A 176 4.30 -20.52 -13.39
CA GLY A 176 5.37 -19.60 -13.80
C GLY A 176 6.38 -19.23 -12.71
N GLY A 177 6.04 -19.38 -11.44
CA GLY A 177 6.87 -18.93 -10.30
C GLY A 177 7.08 -17.40 -10.23
N MET A 178 7.73 -16.92 -9.16
CA MET A 178 7.94 -15.49 -8.88
C MET A 178 8.76 -14.78 -9.97
N LYS A 179 9.66 -15.49 -10.67
CA LYS A 179 10.39 -14.93 -11.81
C LYS A 179 9.43 -14.47 -12.90
N SER A 180 8.44 -15.29 -13.26
CA SER A 180 7.42 -14.90 -14.25
C SER A 180 6.67 -13.67 -13.78
N VAL A 181 6.27 -13.64 -12.50
CA VAL A 181 5.54 -12.52 -11.87
C VAL A 181 6.34 -11.21 -12.00
N LEU A 182 7.66 -11.28 -11.79
CA LEU A 182 8.52 -10.11 -11.90
C LEU A 182 8.60 -9.60 -13.35
N TYR A 183 8.76 -10.48 -14.35
CA TYR A 183 8.81 -10.06 -15.76
C TYR A 183 7.50 -9.44 -16.26
N THR A 184 6.35 -10.01 -15.90
CA THR A 184 5.04 -9.43 -16.26
C THR A 184 4.83 -8.08 -15.59
N SER A 185 5.33 -7.90 -14.36
CA SER A 185 5.29 -6.62 -13.65
C SER A 185 6.10 -5.52 -14.33
N VAL A 186 7.24 -5.87 -14.94
CA VAL A 186 8.04 -4.91 -15.71
C VAL A 186 7.29 -4.47 -16.96
N LEU A 187 6.61 -5.38 -17.66
CA LEU A 187 5.84 -5.08 -18.87
C LEU A 187 4.59 -4.24 -18.57
N GLN A 188 3.88 -4.53 -17.47
CA GLN A 188 2.60 -3.87 -17.17
C GLN A 188 2.77 -2.42 -16.67
N THR A 189 3.87 -2.12 -15.96
CA THR A 189 4.01 -0.85 -15.24
C THR A 189 3.98 0.35 -16.19
N PRO A 190 4.75 0.37 -17.30
CA PRO A 190 4.66 1.44 -18.29
C PRO A 190 3.28 1.55 -18.93
N ILE A 191 2.64 0.42 -19.24
CA ILE A 191 1.30 0.39 -19.84
C ILE A 191 0.30 1.08 -18.94
N LEU A 192 0.32 0.77 -17.64
CA LEU A 192 -0.59 1.35 -16.66
C LEU A 192 -0.36 2.85 -16.50
N LEU A 193 0.90 3.30 -16.42
CA LEU A 193 1.23 4.71 -16.25
C LEU A 193 0.86 5.54 -17.48
N LEU A 194 1.19 5.05 -18.67
CA LEU A 194 0.79 5.70 -19.92
C LEU A 194 -0.72 5.72 -20.07
N GLY A 195 -1.41 4.61 -19.75
CA GLY A 195 -2.86 4.53 -19.74
C GLY A 195 -3.50 5.55 -18.81
N SER A 196 -2.97 5.70 -17.60
CA SER A 196 -3.45 6.65 -16.60
C SER A 196 -3.21 8.10 -17.03
N LEU A 197 -2.05 8.38 -17.66
CA LEU A 197 -1.76 9.70 -18.23
C LEU A 197 -2.70 10.04 -19.40
N ILE A 198 -2.99 9.07 -20.27
CA ILE A 198 -3.96 9.26 -21.36
C ILE A 198 -5.35 9.57 -20.79
N ILE A 199 -5.78 8.84 -19.75
CA ILE A 199 -7.06 9.10 -19.07
C ILE A 199 -7.10 10.50 -18.47
N LEU A 200 -6.03 10.94 -17.81
CA LEU A 200 -5.93 12.29 -17.25
C LEU A 200 -6.14 13.36 -18.33
N VAL A 201 -5.43 13.24 -19.46
CA VAL A 201 -5.51 14.19 -20.58
C VAL A 201 -6.89 14.17 -21.24
N LEU A 202 -7.42 12.99 -21.55
CA LEU A 202 -8.74 12.85 -22.17
C LEU A 202 -9.86 13.29 -21.22
N GLY A 203 -9.72 13.04 -19.93
CA GLY A 203 -10.65 13.46 -18.89
C GLY A 203 -10.74 14.98 -18.80
N PHE A 204 -9.60 15.68 -18.73
CA PHE A 204 -9.61 17.14 -18.79
C PHE A 204 -10.19 17.67 -20.09
N LYS A 205 -9.85 17.07 -21.23
CA LYS A 205 -10.42 17.46 -22.53
C LYS A 205 -11.94 17.32 -22.55
N ALA A 206 -12.48 16.23 -22.00
CA ALA A 206 -13.92 16.00 -21.94
C ALA A 206 -14.64 16.94 -20.98
N LEU A 207 -14.00 17.30 -19.86
CA LEU A 207 -14.59 18.16 -18.84
C LEU A 207 -14.51 19.66 -19.18
N GLY A 208 -13.56 20.07 -20.01
CA GLY A 208 -13.28 21.50 -20.29
C GLY A 208 -12.06 22.05 -19.54
N GLY A 209 -11.30 21.20 -18.85
CA GLY A 209 -10.00 21.53 -18.26
C GLY A 209 -9.98 21.59 -16.73
N TRP A 210 -8.86 22.08 -16.19
CA TRP A 210 -8.59 22.16 -14.76
C TRP A 210 -9.60 23.05 -14.00
N ASN A 211 -9.93 24.21 -14.57
CA ASN A 211 -10.79 25.19 -13.91
C ASN A 211 -12.22 24.65 -13.73
N GLU A 212 -12.74 23.91 -14.71
CA GLU A 212 -14.07 23.26 -14.63
C GLU A 212 -14.09 22.19 -13.53
N MET A 213 -13.03 21.39 -13.43
CA MET A 213 -12.89 20.42 -12.33
C MET A 213 -12.88 21.13 -10.97
N ILE A 214 -12.07 22.18 -10.81
CA ILE A 214 -12.01 22.97 -9.57
C ILE A 214 -13.37 23.57 -9.25
N ALA A 215 -14.08 24.15 -10.22
CA ALA A 215 -15.41 24.74 -10.00
C ALA A 215 -16.45 23.69 -9.57
N ALA A 216 -16.47 22.53 -10.22
CA ALA A 216 -17.38 21.43 -9.90
C ALA A 216 -17.12 20.85 -8.50
N CYS A 217 -15.85 20.67 -8.12
CA CYS A 217 -15.45 20.16 -6.81
C CYS A 217 -15.63 21.21 -5.70
N LYS A 218 -15.31 22.48 -5.97
CA LYS A 218 -15.43 23.58 -4.99
C LYS A 218 -16.89 23.90 -4.64
N SER A 219 -17.82 23.62 -5.55
CA SER A 219 -19.27 23.76 -5.27
C SER A 219 -19.85 22.63 -4.43
N VAL A 220 -19.04 21.66 -3.98
CA VAL A 220 -19.46 20.62 -3.03
C VAL A 220 -18.89 20.97 -1.66
N VAL A 221 -19.77 21.31 -0.73
CA VAL A 221 -19.42 21.44 0.68
C VAL A 221 -19.35 20.04 1.29
N VAL A 222 -18.25 19.72 1.96
CA VAL A 222 -17.94 18.36 2.47
C VAL A 222 -18.10 18.25 3.99
N ASN A 223 -18.31 19.35 4.70
CA ASN A 223 -18.58 19.39 6.14
C ASN A 223 -19.34 20.66 6.54
N ASP A 224 -19.81 20.71 7.78
CA ASP A 224 -20.59 21.84 8.32
C ASP A 224 -19.80 23.15 8.49
N TYR A 225 -18.48 23.12 8.25
CA TYR A 225 -17.57 24.25 8.42
C TYR A 225 -17.28 24.98 7.11
N GLY A 226 -17.89 24.53 6.00
CA GLY A 226 -17.78 25.16 4.69
C GLY A 226 -16.59 24.71 3.87
N ASP A 227 -15.85 23.68 4.29
CA ASP A 227 -14.80 23.11 3.45
C ASP A 227 -15.40 22.44 2.22
N THR A 228 -14.58 22.32 1.19
CA THR A 228 -14.96 21.79 -0.11
C THR A 228 -14.07 20.64 -0.55
N MET A 229 -14.47 19.90 -1.61
CA MET A 229 -13.66 18.79 -2.13
C MET A 229 -12.26 19.22 -2.62
N THR A 230 -12.04 20.51 -2.90
CA THR A 230 -10.73 21.01 -3.35
C THR A 230 -9.75 21.25 -2.21
N GLN A 231 -10.22 21.35 -0.97
CA GLN A 231 -9.36 21.65 0.17
C GLN A 231 -8.74 20.37 0.74
N LEU A 232 -7.42 20.41 0.87
CA LEU A 232 -6.59 19.43 1.54
C LEU A 232 -6.58 19.70 3.05
N ILE A 233 -6.48 20.98 3.44
CA ILE A 233 -6.49 21.41 4.85
C ILE A 233 -7.92 21.79 5.23
N ARG A 234 -8.65 20.81 5.78
CA ARG A 234 -10.01 21.00 6.29
C ARG A 234 -10.02 21.47 7.74
N ASP A 235 -11.15 22.00 8.22
CA ASP A 235 -11.34 22.35 9.63
C ASP A 235 -10.99 21.15 10.54
N ASN A 236 -10.37 21.44 11.68
CA ASN A 236 -9.95 20.38 12.62
C ASN A 236 -11.13 19.66 13.30
N ARG A 237 -12.35 20.16 13.11
CA ARG A 237 -13.59 19.55 13.57
C ARG A 237 -14.28 18.72 12.47
N ASP A 238 -13.71 18.64 11.27
CA ASP A 238 -14.19 17.74 10.22
C ASP A 238 -14.30 16.31 10.81
N PRO A 239 -15.47 15.66 10.72
CA PRO A 239 -15.69 14.36 11.36
C PRO A 239 -14.88 13.23 10.70
N GLN A 240 -14.45 13.40 9.45
CA GLN A 240 -13.77 12.37 8.66
C GLN A 240 -12.27 12.65 8.48
N TYR A 241 -11.91 13.89 8.13
CA TYR A 241 -10.54 14.31 7.81
C TYR A 241 -10.14 15.64 8.46
N PRO A 242 -10.12 15.71 9.81
CA PRO A 242 -9.57 16.87 10.49
C PRO A 242 -8.10 17.03 10.12
N TRP A 243 -7.66 18.21 9.65
CA TRP A 243 -6.34 18.36 9.03
C TRP A 243 -5.18 17.90 9.93
N LEU A 244 -5.25 18.16 11.24
CA LEU A 244 -4.20 17.75 12.18
C LEU A 244 -4.19 16.23 12.34
N GLY A 245 -5.38 15.64 12.46
CA GLY A 245 -5.54 14.19 12.46
C GLY A 245 -4.99 13.59 11.17
N ALA A 246 -5.34 14.14 10.00
CA ALA A 246 -4.89 13.65 8.70
C ALA A 246 -3.36 13.72 8.56
N LEU A 247 -2.74 14.82 8.98
CA LEU A 247 -1.28 14.96 9.00
C LEU A 247 -0.61 13.95 9.93
N ILE A 248 -1.10 13.80 11.17
CA ILE A 248 -0.52 12.87 12.16
C ILE A 248 -0.74 11.41 11.75
N GLY A 249 -1.98 11.03 11.47
CA GLY A 249 -2.37 9.68 11.13
C GLY A 249 -1.70 9.20 9.84
N SER A 250 -1.72 10.02 8.79
CA SER A 250 -0.98 9.69 7.56
C SER A 250 0.52 9.59 7.82
N SER A 251 1.13 10.42 8.66
CA SER A 251 2.55 10.33 8.99
C SER A 251 2.91 9.04 9.71
N ILE A 252 2.08 8.57 10.64
CA ILE A 252 2.32 7.31 11.36
C ILE A 252 2.20 6.12 10.41
N ILE A 253 1.13 6.08 9.60
CA ILE A 253 0.91 5.04 8.59
C ILE A 253 2.06 5.07 7.57
N GLY A 254 2.43 6.25 7.09
CA GLY A 254 3.53 6.44 6.16
C GLY A 254 4.87 5.99 6.73
N PHE A 255 5.18 6.30 7.98
CA PHE A 255 6.41 5.85 8.63
C PHE A 255 6.46 4.32 8.66
N TRP A 256 5.36 3.68 9.06
CA TRP A 256 5.26 2.23 9.04
C TRP A 256 5.46 1.68 7.61
N TYR A 257 4.70 2.18 6.64
CA TYR A 257 4.70 1.66 5.27
C TYR A 257 6.05 1.86 4.56
N TRP A 258 6.60 3.09 4.59
CA TRP A 258 7.81 3.41 3.85
C TRP A 258 9.07 2.93 4.55
N CYS A 259 9.12 3.04 5.88
CA CYS A 259 10.35 2.77 6.61
C CYS A 259 10.41 1.37 7.20
N THR A 260 9.28 0.68 7.42
CA THR A 260 9.27 -0.58 8.18
C THR A 260 8.59 -1.74 7.47
N ASP A 261 7.84 -1.50 6.39
CA ASP A 261 7.21 -2.56 5.62
C ASP A 261 8.29 -3.35 4.86
N GLN A 262 8.26 -4.67 5.02
CA GLN A 262 9.22 -5.57 4.39
C GLN A 262 9.26 -5.40 2.87
N TYR A 263 8.10 -5.21 2.24
CA TYR A 263 7.96 -5.16 0.79
C TYR A 263 8.68 -3.95 0.19
N ILE A 264 8.63 -2.80 0.87
CA ILE A 264 9.30 -1.57 0.44
C ILE A 264 10.79 -1.60 0.82
N VAL A 265 11.08 -1.90 2.09
CA VAL A 265 12.46 -1.86 2.61
C VAL A 265 13.37 -2.84 1.86
N GLN A 266 12.85 -4.01 1.46
CA GLN A 266 13.61 -5.01 0.70
C GLN A 266 14.14 -4.47 -0.64
N ARG A 267 13.42 -3.56 -1.32
CA ARG A 267 13.88 -2.94 -2.58
C ARG A 267 15.05 -2.01 -2.39
N VAL A 268 15.09 -1.34 -1.25
CA VAL A 268 16.21 -0.47 -0.91
C VAL A 268 17.42 -1.30 -0.49
N LEU A 269 17.19 -2.42 0.20
CA LEU A 269 18.24 -3.36 0.62
C LEU A 269 18.88 -4.17 -0.52
N SER A 270 18.25 -4.23 -1.70
CA SER A 270 18.83 -4.87 -2.88
C SER A 270 19.85 -3.99 -3.62
N GLY A 271 20.04 -2.74 -3.17
CA GLY A 271 21.03 -1.83 -3.75
C GLY A 271 22.47 -2.34 -3.60
N LYS A 272 23.30 -2.04 -4.60
CA LYS A 272 24.73 -2.39 -4.60
C LYS A 272 25.49 -1.84 -3.39
N ASP A 273 25.17 -0.60 -3.03
CA ASP A 273 25.79 0.13 -1.95
C ASP A 273 24.81 1.15 -1.36
N MET A 274 25.21 1.77 -0.25
CA MET A 274 24.41 2.77 0.47
C MET A 274 24.07 3.99 -0.40
N LYS A 275 24.92 4.35 -1.36
CA LYS A 275 24.70 5.49 -2.27
C LYS A 275 23.62 5.18 -3.29
N GLN A 276 23.64 3.99 -3.89
CA GLN A 276 22.58 3.52 -4.79
C GLN A 276 21.24 3.41 -4.05
N ALA A 277 21.25 2.83 -2.85
CA ALA A 277 20.07 2.72 -2.00
C ALA A 277 19.46 4.10 -1.67
N ARG A 278 20.28 5.06 -1.21
CA ARG A 278 19.80 6.42 -0.90
C ARG A 278 19.26 7.13 -2.13
N ARG A 279 19.98 7.10 -3.25
CA ARG A 279 19.54 7.73 -4.51
C ARG A 279 18.27 7.08 -5.05
N GLY A 280 18.13 5.77 -4.88
CA GLY A 280 16.92 5.05 -5.21
C GLY A 280 15.72 5.50 -4.38
N ALA A 281 15.90 5.70 -3.07
CA ALA A 281 14.88 6.28 -2.21
C ALA A 281 14.52 7.73 -2.63
N ILE A 282 15.50 8.59 -2.92
CA ILE A 282 15.24 9.97 -3.41
C ILE A 282 14.48 9.95 -4.75
N PHE A 283 14.86 9.08 -5.69
CA PHE A 283 14.14 8.93 -6.95
C PHE A 283 12.71 8.40 -6.74
N GLY A 284 12.54 7.42 -5.85
CA GLY A 284 11.22 6.92 -5.44
C GLY A 284 10.36 8.02 -4.80
N ALA A 285 10.96 8.92 -4.02
CA ALA A 285 10.28 10.06 -3.42
C ALA A 285 9.73 11.06 -4.45
N TYR A 286 10.45 11.29 -5.56
CA TYR A 286 9.89 12.05 -6.69
C TYR A 286 8.70 11.34 -7.33
N LEU A 287 8.85 10.04 -7.63
CA LEU A 287 7.80 9.27 -8.27
C LEU A 287 6.54 9.19 -7.38
N LYS A 288 6.69 9.17 -6.06
CA LYS A 288 5.58 9.14 -5.10
C LYS A 288 4.69 10.39 -5.16
N LEU A 289 5.15 11.51 -5.73
CA LEU A 289 4.30 12.70 -5.89
C LEU A 289 3.34 12.60 -7.09
N LEU A 290 3.58 11.67 -8.02
CA LEU A 290 2.77 11.47 -9.24
C LEU A 290 1.36 10.86 -9.04
N PRO A 291 1.09 9.94 -8.11
CA PRO A 291 -0.18 9.22 -8.02
C PRO A 291 -1.38 10.13 -7.74
N VAL A 292 -1.18 11.27 -7.05
CA VAL A 292 -2.23 12.29 -6.94
C VAL A 292 -2.72 12.71 -8.32
N PHE A 293 -1.79 13.01 -9.24
CA PHE A 293 -2.13 13.44 -10.59
C PHE A 293 -2.65 12.31 -11.46
N LEU A 294 -2.14 11.09 -11.28
CA LEU A 294 -2.48 9.95 -12.13
C LEU A 294 -3.75 9.19 -11.71
N PHE A 295 -4.18 9.31 -10.45
CA PHE A 295 -5.33 8.54 -9.93
C PHE A 295 -6.33 9.39 -9.15
N LEU A 296 -5.89 10.20 -8.16
CA LEU A 296 -6.81 11.02 -7.35
C LEU A 296 -7.51 12.08 -8.21
N ILE A 297 -6.75 12.83 -9.01
CA ILE A 297 -7.28 13.87 -9.90
C ILE A 297 -8.22 13.29 -10.98
N PRO A 298 -7.91 12.16 -11.65
CA PRO A 298 -8.89 11.46 -12.47
C PRO A 298 -10.17 11.10 -11.72
N GLY A 299 -10.09 10.71 -10.45
CA GLY A 299 -11.26 10.56 -9.58
C GLY A 299 -12.12 11.82 -9.50
N MET A 300 -11.49 12.97 -9.25
CA MET A 300 -12.16 14.28 -9.20
C MET A 300 -12.75 14.67 -10.57
N ILE A 301 -12.05 14.37 -11.67
CA ILE A 301 -12.57 14.57 -13.03
C ILE A 301 -13.82 13.71 -13.25
N ALA A 302 -13.79 12.43 -12.87
CA ALA A 302 -14.94 11.54 -13.01
C ALA A 302 -16.15 12.07 -12.23
N PHE A 303 -15.92 12.54 -11.00
CA PHE A 303 -16.96 13.20 -10.21
C PHE A 303 -17.53 14.43 -10.94
N ALA A 304 -16.67 15.33 -11.42
CA ALA A 304 -17.08 16.55 -12.11
C ALA A 304 -17.84 16.27 -13.41
N LEU A 305 -17.40 15.28 -14.21
CA LEU A 305 -18.11 14.82 -15.41
C LEU A 305 -19.52 14.33 -15.07
N SER A 306 -19.66 13.55 -14.00
CA SER A 306 -20.94 13.03 -13.54
C SER A 306 -21.85 14.12 -12.99
N LYS A 307 -21.30 15.05 -12.18
CA LYS A 307 -22.04 16.17 -11.60
C LYS A 307 -22.57 17.13 -12.65
N ASN A 308 -21.75 17.43 -13.66
CA ASN A 308 -22.10 18.36 -14.73
C ASN A 308 -22.93 17.69 -15.85
N GLY A 309 -23.24 16.40 -15.74
CA GLY A 309 -24.06 15.68 -16.72
C GLY A 309 -23.44 15.63 -18.12
N ILE A 310 -22.10 15.57 -18.21
CA ILE A 310 -21.38 15.60 -19.49
C ILE A 310 -21.71 14.35 -20.31
N VAL A 311 -22.10 14.55 -21.57
CA VAL A 311 -22.43 13.47 -22.50
C VAL A 311 -21.17 12.98 -23.22
N ILE A 312 -20.87 11.70 -23.11
CA ILE A 312 -19.74 11.04 -23.77
C ILE A 312 -20.28 9.87 -24.60
N ASN A 313 -19.96 9.85 -25.91
CA ASN A 313 -20.44 8.84 -26.85
C ASN A 313 -21.98 8.67 -26.87
N GLY A 314 -22.72 9.77 -26.71
CA GLY A 314 -24.20 9.77 -26.74
C GLY A 314 -24.88 9.38 -25.43
N GLU A 315 -24.12 9.10 -24.36
CA GLU A 315 -24.66 8.78 -23.04
C GLU A 315 -24.16 9.77 -21.99
N VAL A 316 -25.03 10.14 -21.04
CA VAL A 316 -24.62 10.95 -19.89
C VAL A 316 -23.62 10.15 -19.06
N PHE A 317 -22.49 10.77 -18.71
CA PHE A 317 -21.54 10.16 -17.80
C PHE A 317 -22.15 10.10 -16.39
N THR A 318 -22.24 8.89 -15.82
CA THR A 318 -22.80 8.67 -14.48
C THR A 318 -21.88 7.80 -13.64
N LEU A 319 -21.58 8.22 -12.43
CA LEU A 319 -20.92 7.38 -11.43
C LEU A 319 -21.95 6.72 -10.50
N SER A 320 -21.92 5.39 -10.42
CA SER A 320 -22.79 4.63 -9.51
C SER A 320 -22.25 4.63 -8.08
N ILE A 321 -20.94 4.48 -7.93
CA ILE A 321 -20.21 4.50 -6.66
C ILE A 321 -18.85 5.15 -6.89
N PRO A 322 -18.21 5.74 -5.86
CA PRO A 322 -16.93 6.42 -6.03
C PRO A 322 -15.82 5.50 -6.58
N ASP A 323 -15.71 4.27 -6.07
CA ASP A 323 -14.67 3.32 -6.52
C ASP A 323 -14.79 2.92 -8.01
N ALA A 324 -15.93 3.19 -8.66
CA ALA A 324 -16.11 2.99 -10.09
C ALA A 324 -15.51 4.12 -10.94
N ALA A 325 -14.99 5.20 -10.33
CA ALA A 325 -14.50 6.38 -11.04
C ALA A 325 -13.49 6.07 -12.15
N PHE A 326 -12.36 5.43 -11.81
CA PHE A 326 -11.32 5.14 -12.79
C PHE A 326 -11.77 4.09 -13.83
N PRO A 327 -12.41 2.96 -13.46
CA PRO A 327 -12.96 2.03 -14.45
C PRO A 327 -13.97 2.66 -15.41
N THR A 328 -14.83 3.56 -14.93
CA THR A 328 -15.82 4.24 -15.79
C THR A 328 -15.13 5.21 -16.75
N LEU A 329 -14.07 5.91 -16.33
CA LEU A 329 -13.25 6.72 -17.24
C LEU A 329 -12.57 5.85 -18.32
N VAL A 330 -11.98 4.71 -17.94
CA VAL A 330 -11.42 3.72 -18.89
C VAL A 330 -12.48 3.29 -19.89
N ALA A 331 -13.68 2.93 -19.41
CA ALA A 331 -14.75 2.40 -20.23
C ALA A 331 -15.33 3.44 -21.21
N LYS A 332 -15.46 4.70 -20.80
CA LYS A 332 -16.14 5.75 -21.58
C LYS A 332 -15.19 6.62 -22.41
N LEU A 333 -14.00 6.95 -21.93
CA LEU A 333 -13.10 7.91 -22.59
C LEU A 333 -12.07 7.27 -23.51
N LEU A 334 -11.58 6.07 -23.21
CA LEU A 334 -10.51 5.49 -24.00
C LEU A 334 -11.02 5.02 -25.38
N PRO A 335 -10.28 5.31 -26.46
CA PRO A 335 -10.60 4.80 -27.79
C PRO A 335 -10.37 3.29 -27.85
N ALA A 336 -10.99 2.65 -28.85
CA ALA A 336 -10.79 1.23 -29.12
C ALA A 336 -9.29 0.91 -29.33
N GLY A 337 -8.85 -0.26 -28.88
CA GLY A 337 -7.46 -0.70 -28.86
C GLY A 337 -6.70 -0.20 -27.63
N VAL A 338 -6.70 1.11 -27.37
CA VAL A 338 -6.07 1.69 -26.16
C VAL A 338 -6.82 1.22 -24.91
N LYS A 339 -8.16 1.18 -24.97
CA LYS A 339 -8.99 0.62 -23.90
C LYS A 339 -8.61 -0.82 -23.59
N GLY A 340 -8.55 -1.69 -24.61
CA GLY A 340 -8.08 -3.07 -24.45
C GLY A 340 -6.69 -3.16 -23.81
N LEU A 341 -5.73 -2.33 -24.24
CA LEU A 341 -4.37 -2.31 -23.70
C LEU A 341 -4.34 -1.91 -22.21
N VAL A 342 -5.09 -0.87 -21.82
CA VAL A 342 -5.16 -0.42 -20.42
C VAL A 342 -5.85 -1.47 -19.54
N VAL A 343 -6.91 -2.12 -20.03
CA VAL A 343 -7.57 -3.24 -19.33
C VAL A 343 -6.59 -4.39 -19.08
N CYS A 344 -5.77 -4.74 -20.06
CA CYS A 344 -4.70 -5.71 -19.90
C CYS A 344 -3.67 -5.28 -18.84
N GLY A 345 -3.27 -4.01 -18.85
CA GLY A 345 -2.39 -3.45 -17.84
C GLY A 345 -2.97 -3.54 -16.42
N ILE A 346 -4.26 -3.24 -16.25
CA ILE A 346 -4.96 -3.38 -14.97
C ILE A 346 -5.05 -4.84 -14.54
N LEU A 347 -5.47 -5.74 -15.43
CA LEU A 347 -5.53 -7.18 -15.16
C LEU A 347 -4.18 -7.71 -14.69
N ALA A 348 -3.11 -7.38 -15.42
CA ALA A 348 -1.76 -7.78 -15.06
C ALA A 348 -1.36 -7.21 -13.69
N ALA A 349 -1.64 -5.94 -13.41
CA ALA A 349 -1.32 -5.30 -12.13
C ALA A 349 -2.02 -5.98 -10.94
N LEU A 350 -3.30 -6.32 -11.11
CA LEU A 350 -4.08 -7.08 -10.12
C LEU A 350 -3.49 -8.48 -9.89
N MET A 351 -3.18 -9.20 -10.97
CA MET A 351 -2.56 -10.54 -10.90
C MET A 351 -1.18 -10.51 -10.25
N SER A 352 -0.34 -9.53 -10.58
CA SER A 352 0.99 -9.37 -9.99
C SER A 352 0.92 -9.08 -8.48
N SER A 353 -0.03 -8.25 -8.07
CA SER A 353 -0.26 -7.94 -6.65
C SER A 353 -0.69 -9.19 -5.87
N LEU A 354 -1.67 -9.93 -6.38
CA LEU A 354 -2.12 -11.20 -5.80
C LEU A 354 -1.00 -12.26 -5.76
N ALA A 355 -0.24 -12.42 -6.84
CA ALA A 355 0.87 -13.38 -6.89
C ALA A 355 1.97 -13.05 -5.85
N SER A 356 2.29 -11.76 -5.68
CA SER A 356 3.24 -11.30 -4.66
C SER A 356 2.74 -11.60 -3.24
N LEU A 357 1.44 -11.45 -2.99
CA LEU A 357 0.81 -11.81 -1.71
C LEU A 357 0.84 -13.32 -1.47
N PHE A 358 0.59 -14.12 -2.51
CA PHE A 358 0.63 -15.58 -2.41
C PHE A 358 2.02 -16.06 -1.97
N ASN A 359 3.07 -15.50 -2.55
CA ASN A 359 4.44 -15.83 -2.19
C ASN A 359 4.81 -15.32 -0.78
N SER A 360 4.47 -14.08 -0.45
CA SER A 360 4.82 -13.48 0.84
C SER A 360 4.11 -14.17 2.01
N SER A 361 2.84 -14.52 1.83
CA SER A 361 2.04 -15.27 2.79
C SER A 361 2.61 -16.67 3.05
N ALA A 362 2.94 -17.39 1.97
CA ALA A 362 3.58 -18.70 2.06
C ALA A 362 4.91 -18.62 2.81
N MET A 363 5.76 -17.63 2.51
CA MET A 363 7.05 -17.44 3.18
C MET A 363 6.88 -17.11 4.67
N LEU A 364 6.05 -16.11 5.01
CA LEU A 364 5.84 -15.72 6.41
C LEU A 364 5.35 -16.91 7.24
N PHE A 365 4.35 -17.65 6.74
CA PHE A 365 3.83 -18.81 7.46
C PHE A 365 4.86 -19.93 7.59
N THR A 366 5.55 -20.29 6.50
CA THR A 366 6.47 -21.43 6.51
C THR A 366 7.75 -21.14 7.29
N ILE A 367 8.37 -19.97 7.10
CA ILE A 367 9.66 -19.62 7.69
C ILE A 367 9.50 -19.16 9.14
N ASP A 368 8.56 -18.26 9.41
CA ASP A 368 8.46 -17.64 10.75
C ASP A 368 7.66 -18.47 11.75
N PHE A 369 6.80 -19.40 11.27
CA PHE A 369 6.02 -20.29 12.12
C PHE A 369 6.43 -21.76 11.92
N TYR A 370 6.17 -22.33 10.73
CA TYR A 370 6.25 -23.78 10.56
C TYR A 370 7.65 -24.35 10.80
N LYS A 371 8.68 -23.76 10.18
CA LYS A 371 10.08 -24.20 10.28
C LYS A 371 10.62 -24.02 11.70
N ARG A 372 10.07 -23.10 12.49
CA ARG A 372 10.45 -22.94 13.90
C ARG A 372 9.96 -24.10 14.77
N PHE A 373 8.74 -24.57 14.52
CA PHE A 373 8.20 -25.73 15.22
C PHE A 373 8.73 -27.07 14.67
N LYS A 374 9.06 -27.12 13.37
CA LYS A 374 9.62 -28.31 12.70
C LYS A 374 10.83 -27.96 11.81
N PRO A 375 12.02 -27.75 12.41
CA PRO A 375 13.22 -27.28 11.71
C PRO A 375 13.70 -28.20 10.59
N GLU A 376 13.54 -29.51 10.75
CA GLU A 376 14.03 -30.54 9.83
C GLU A 376 13.08 -30.81 8.65
N THR A 377 12.08 -29.97 8.43
CA THR A 377 11.11 -30.16 7.34
C THR A 377 11.81 -29.98 5.97
N PRO A 378 11.72 -30.97 5.06
CA PRO A 378 12.31 -30.84 3.72
C PRO A 378 11.72 -29.68 2.93
N GLU A 379 12.53 -29.00 2.11
CA GLU A 379 12.12 -27.81 1.34
C GLU A 379 10.88 -28.05 0.47
N LYS A 380 10.80 -29.21 -0.21
CA LYS A 380 9.62 -29.58 -1.02
C LYS A 380 8.33 -29.61 -0.20
N LYS A 381 8.39 -30.07 1.04
CA LYS A 381 7.24 -30.12 1.95
C LYS A 381 6.88 -28.72 2.46
N LEU A 382 7.88 -27.86 2.71
CA LEU A 382 7.64 -26.45 3.06
C LEU A 382 6.90 -25.71 1.95
N VAL A 383 7.23 -25.95 0.68
CA VAL A 383 6.51 -25.34 -0.46
C VAL A 383 5.03 -25.68 -0.43
N VAL A 384 4.67 -26.96 -0.25
CA VAL A 384 3.26 -27.39 -0.19
C VAL A 384 2.53 -26.77 0.99
N ILE A 385 3.16 -26.73 2.17
CA ILE A 385 2.57 -26.10 3.36
C ILE A 385 2.35 -24.60 3.12
N GLY A 386 3.30 -23.92 2.49
CA GLY A 386 3.17 -22.51 2.11
C GLY A 386 2.00 -22.29 1.16
N GLN A 387 1.85 -23.14 0.15
CA GLN A 387 0.71 -23.08 -0.78
C GLN A 387 -0.64 -23.27 -0.05
N MET A 388 -0.72 -24.22 0.88
CA MET A 388 -1.94 -24.42 1.69
C MET A 388 -2.26 -23.20 2.55
N ALA A 389 -1.26 -22.61 3.21
CA ALA A 389 -1.44 -21.39 4.00
C ALA A 389 -1.96 -20.22 3.15
N THR A 390 -1.42 -20.07 1.94
CA THR A 390 -1.88 -19.08 0.97
C THR A 390 -3.34 -19.29 0.59
N VAL A 391 -3.76 -20.53 0.31
CA VAL A 391 -5.17 -20.83 -0.01
C VAL A 391 -6.09 -20.40 1.13
N VAL A 392 -5.72 -20.68 2.38
CA VAL A 392 -6.50 -20.26 3.56
C VAL A 392 -6.60 -18.73 3.62
N ILE A 393 -5.50 -18.01 3.44
CA ILE A 393 -5.47 -16.54 3.45
C ILE A 393 -6.34 -15.94 2.34
N VAL A 394 -6.34 -16.56 1.16
CA VAL A 394 -7.18 -16.14 0.03
C VAL A 394 -8.66 -16.32 0.34
N ILE A 395 -9.05 -17.48 0.87
CA ILE A 395 -10.44 -17.75 1.27
C ILE A 395 -10.89 -16.75 2.31
N LEU A 396 -10.08 -16.51 3.35
CA LEU A 396 -10.39 -15.52 4.37
C LEU A 396 -10.55 -14.10 3.79
N GLY A 397 -9.68 -13.71 2.84
CA GLY A 397 -9.78 -12.41 2.19
C GLY A 397 -11.03 -12.26 1.33
N ILE A 398 -11.45 -13.30 0.61
CA ILE A 398 -12.70 -13.31 -0.17
C ILE A 398 -13.91 -13.19 0.77
N LEU A 399 -13.93 -13.97 1.86
CA LEU A 399 -14.99 -13.92 2.87
C LEU A 399 -15.05 -12.59 3.60
N TRP A 400 -13.95 -11.83 3.63
CA TRP A 400 -13.88 -10.51 4.23
C TRP A 400 -14.46 -9.39 3.36
N ILE A 401 -14.62 -9.60 2.05
CA ILE A 401 -15.11 -8.55 1.12
C ILE A 401 -16.46 -7.94 1.56
N PRO A 402 -17.49 -8.73 1.98
CA PRO A 402 -18.74 -8.15 2.46
C PRO A 402 -18.57 -7.31 3.74
N ILE A 403 -17.69 -7.72 4.65
CA ILE A 403 -17.39 -6.98 5.88
C ILE A 403 -16.66 -5.68 5.56
N MET A 404 -15.70 -5.72 4.64
CA MET A 404 -15.03 -4.52 4.14
C MET A 404 -16.04 -3.50 3.59
N ARG A 405 -17.01 -3.97 2.80
CA ARG A 405 -18.06 -3.11 2.21
C ARG A 405 -19.03 -2.52 3.24
N SER A 406 -19.18 -3.14 4.42
CA SER A 406 -20.02 -2.58 5.50
C SER A 406 -19.29 -1.61 6.42
N VAL A 407 -17.95 -1.64 6.41
CA VAL A 407 -17.11 -0.76 7.25
C VAL A 407 -16.73 0.55 6.53
N GLY A 408 -16.65 0.55 5.20
CA GLY A 408 -16.32 1.77 4.46
C GLY A 408 -16.89 1.82 3.04
N ASP A 409 -17.37 3.01 2.66
CA ASP A 409 -18.00 3.28 1.36
C ASP A 409 -16.99 3.46 0.21
N VAL A 410 -15.72 3.68 0.55
CA VAL A 410 -14.62 3.92 -0.40
C VAL A 410 -13.43 3.07 -0.03
N LEU A 411 -12.94 2.28 -0.99
CA LEU A 411 -11.91 1.28 -0.78
C LEU A 411 -10.63 1.83 -0.13
N TYR A 412 -10.17 3.00 -0.57
CA TYR A 412 -8.94 3.61 -0.03
C TYR A 412 -9.12 4.14 1.39
N ASN A 413 -10.31 4.67 1.73
CA ASN A 413 -10.62 5.08 3.09
C ASN A 413 -10.60 3.89 4.04
N TYR A 414 -11.28 2.81 3.67
CA TYR A 414 -11.24 1.55 4.42
C TYR A 414 -9.81 1.06 4.63
N LEU A 415 -9.00 1.05 3.56
CA LEU A 415 -7.62 0.59 3.62
C LEU A 415 -6.79 1.42 4.61
N GLN A 416 -6.88 2.75 4.52
CA GLN A 416 -6.13 3.63 5.43
C GLN A 416 -6.63 3.55 6.86
N ASP A 417 -7.93 3.36 7.06
CA ASP A 417 -8.53 3.19 8.38
C ASP A 417 -8.04 1.89 9.06
N VAL A 418 -8.03 0.76 8.35
CA VAL A 418 -7.46 -0.48 8.87
C VAL A 418 -5.97 -0.34 9.14
N GLN A 419 -5.22 0.34 8.27
CA GLN A 419 -3.80 0.60 8.52
C GLN A 419 -3.58 1.54 9.72
N SER A 420 -4.50 2.46 9.99
CA SER A 420 -4.42 3.41 11.11
C SER A 420 -4.42 2.72 12.49
N VAL A 421 -4.92 1.49 12.57
CA VAL A 421 -4.94 0.70 13.80
C VAL A 421 -3.91 -0.44 13.82
N LEU A 422 -3.40 -0.87 12.66
CA LEU A 422 -2.34 -1.88 12.59
C LEU A 422 -0.92 -1.28 12.67
N SER A 423 -0.73 -0.10 12.11
CA SER A 423 0.59 0.55 12.00
C SER A 423 1.15 1.15 13.30
N PRO A 424 0.36 1.73 14.23
CA PRO A 424 0.94 2.50 15.34
C PRO A 424 1.87 1.70 16.26
N GLY A 425 1.49 0.47 16.60
CA GLY A 425 2.30 -0.39 17.47
C GLY A 425 3.64 -0.78 16.84
N ILE A 426 3.64 -1.04 15.52
CA ILE A 426 4.86 -1.34 14.77
C ILE A 426 5.73 -0.08 14.66
N ALA A 427 5.13 1.04 14.27
CA ALA A 427 5.81 2.32 14.15
C ALA A 427 6.50 2.72 15.46
N ALA A 428 5.81 2.60 16.60
CA ALA A 428 6.35 2.91 17.92
C ALA A 428 7.55 2.01 18.26
N ALA A 429 7.45 0.70 18.00
CA ALA A 429 8.52 -0.25 18.27
C ALA A 429 9.74 -0.04 17.38
N PHE A 430 9.58 0.31 16.10
CA PHE A 430 10.72 0.66 15.25
C PHE A 430 11.33 2.00 15.66
N LEU A 431 10.51 3.03 15.88
CA LEU A 431 10.99 4.37 16.24
C LEU A 431 11.78 4.36 17.56
N LEU A 432 11.24 3.77 18.63
CA LEU A 432 11.97 3.64 19.90
C LEU A 432 13.11 2.63 19.81
N GLY A 433 13.00 1.64 18.93
CA GLY A 433 14.05 0.67 18.66
C GLY A 433 15.32 1.33 18.13
N ILE A 434 15.17 2.29 17.22
CA ILE A 434 16.30 2.99 16.59
C ILE A 434 16.72 4.26 17.34
N CYS A 435 15.80 4.97 18.00
CA CYS A 435 16.09 6.26 18.63
C CYS A 435 16.52 6.16 20.10
N TRP A 436 16.14 5.09 20.81
CA TRP A 436 16.35 5.01 22.26
C TRP A 436 17.12 3.75 22.67
N LYS A 437 18.33 3.96 23.19
CA LYS A 437 19.24 2.89 23.64
C LYS A 437 18.66 2.04 24.77
N ARG A 438 17.78 2.62 25.58
CA ARG A 438 17.20 1.98 26.77
C ARG A 438 16.00 1.08 26.45
N THR A 439 15.43 1.13 25.24
CA THR A 439 14.29 0.29 24.86
C THR A 439 14.65 -1.17 25.04
N SER A 440 13.97 -1.85 25.96
CA SER A 440 14.22 -3.24 26.30
C SER A 440 13.48 -4.18 25.34
N ALA A 441 13.87 -5.45 25.32
CA ALA A 441 13.16 -6.48 24.56
C ALA A 441 11.68 -6.60 24.97
N GLN A 442 11.40 -6.51 26.27
CA GLN A 442 10.05 -6.57 26.80
C GLN A 442 9.25 -5.32 26.42
N GLY A 443 9.85 -4.13 26.48
CA GLY A 443 9.18 -2.88 26.11
C GLY A 443 8.74 -2.85 24.64
N GLY A 444 9.62 -3.26 23.72
CA GLY A 444 9.27 -3.34 22.30
C GLY A 444 8.16 -4.36 22.03
N MET A 445 8.29 -5.57 22.62
CA MET A 445 7.33 -6.66 22.47
C MET A 445 5.92 -6.29 23.00
N TRP A 446 5.82 -5.80 24.23
CA TRP A 446 4.54 -5.44 24.85
C TRP A 446 3.91 -4.21 24.21
N GLY A 447 4.71 -3.24 23.74
CA GLY A 447 4.20 -2.10 22.97
C GLY A 447 3.53 -2.53 21.66
N MET A 448 4.16 -3.43 20.91
CA MET A 448 3.57 -4.02 19.70
C MET A 448 2.32 -4.85 20.01
N LEU A 449 2.40 -5.71 21.01
CA LEU A 449 1.30 -6.60 21.37
C LEU A 449 0.06 -5.82 21.85
N ALA A 450 0.25 -4.82 22.70
CA ALA A 450 -0.84 -3.94 23.14
C ALA A 450 -1.42 -3.16 21.96
N GLY A 451 -0.57 -2.68 21.05
CA GLY A 451 -1.00 -2.05 19.80
C GLY A 451 -1.94 -2.94 19.01
N ILE A 452 -1.53 -4.15 18.63
CA ILE A 452 -2.40 -5.03 17.84
C ILE A 452 -3.69 -5.41 18.59
N MET A 453 -3.64 -5.62 19.91
CA MET A 453 -4.84 -5.93 20.69
C MET A 453 -5.84 -4.76 20.65
N ILE A 454 -5.39 -3.54 20.91
CA ILE A 454 -6.22 -2.32 20.84
C ILE A 454 -6.77 -2.13 19.41
N GLY A 455 -5.95 -2.37 18.39
CA GLY A 455 -6.34 -2.24 17.00
C GLY A 455 -7.42 -3.25 16.58
N ILE A 456 -7.28 -4.51 16.97
CA ILE A 456 -8.31 -5.54 16.74
C ILE A 456 -9.58 -5.18 17.52
N THR A 457 -9.49 -4.72 18.76
CA THR A 457 -10.65 -4.24 19.53
C THR A 457 -11.38 -3.11 18.79
N ARG A 458 -10.64 -2.14 18.26
CA ARG A 458 -11.20 -1.02 17.46
C ARG A 458 -11.89 -1.52 16.19
N LEU A 459 -11.28 -2.44 15.44
CA LEU A 459 -11.88 -3.02 14.23
C LEU A 459 -13.14 -3.81 14.54
N SER A 460 -13.11 -4.66 15.57
CA SER A 460 -14.28 -5.43 16.00
C SER A 460 -15.42 -4.51 16.45
N ALA A 461 -15.10 -3.43 17.17
CA ALA A 461 -16.09 -2.41 17.53
C ALA A 461 -16.69 -1.72 16.29
N LYS A 462 -15.88 -1.38 15.27
CA LYS A 462 -16.40 -0.84 14.01
C LYS A 462 -17.35 -1.79 13.32
N VAL A 463 -16.96 -3.05 13.15
CA VAL A 463 -17.81 -4.07 12.52
C VAL A 463 -19.10 -4.26 13.31
N TYR A 464 -19.04 -4.28 14.64
CA TYR A 464 -20.21 -4.46 15.48
C TYR A 464 -21.18 -3.26 15.42
N TYR A 465 -20.68 -2.06 15.72
CA TYR A 465 -21.52 -0.86 15.84
C TYR A 465 -22.01 -0.31 14.49
N SER A 466 -21.29 -0.55 13.39
CA SER A 466 -21.81 -0.19 12.06
C SER A 466 -22.97 -1.07 11.59
N ASN A 467 -23.23 -2.22 12.24
CA ASN A 467 -24.30 -3.14 11.87
C ASN A 467 -25.46 -3.18 12.88
N ILE A 468 -25.45 -2.35 13.92
CA ILE A 468 -26.50 -2.28 14.95
C ILE A 468 -27.00 -0.84 15.06
N ALA A 469 -28.29 -0.64 14.76
CA ALA A 469 -28.92 0.68 14.75
C ALA A 469 -29.10 1.30 16.15
N ASP A 470 -29.42 0.48 17.16
CA ASP A 470 -29.81 0.94 18.52
C ASP A 470 -28.77 0.54 19.59
N ALA A 471 -27.49 0.70 19.29
CA ALA A 471 -26.45 0.41 20.26
C ALA A 471 -26.41 1.47 21.36
N SER A 472 -26.46 1.04 22.63
CA SER A 472 -26.40 1.94 23.78
C SER A 472 -25.10 2.74 23.82
N ASP A 473 -25.22 4.04 24.06
CA ASP A 473 -24.06 4.91 24.25
C ASP A 473 -23.36 4.56 25.57
N ASN A 474 -22.08 4.22 25.45
CA ASN A 474 -21.22 3.90 26.58
C ASN A 474 -19.77 4.31 26.27
N LEU A 475 -18.92 4.27 27.30
CA LEU A 475 -17.51 4.66 27.15
C LEU A 475 -16.77 3.81 26.11
N PHE A 476 -17.11 2.53 25.96
CA PHE A 476 -16.47 1.65 24.99
C PHE A 476 -16.79 2.09 23.55
N LYS A 477 -18.06 2.40 23.25
CA LYS A 477 -18.47 2.97 21.96
C LYS A 477 -17.81 4.33 21.72
N ALA A 478 -17.78 5.22 22.71
CA ALA A 478 -17.12 6.51 22.56
C ALA A 478 -15.62 6.39 22.19
N LEU A 479 -14.90 5.50 22.87
CA LEU A 479 -13.46 5.32 22.66
C LEU A 479 -13.12 4.50 21.41
N PHE A 480 -13.85 3.42 21.17
CA PHE A 480 -13.54 2.43 20.13
C PHE A 480 -14.51 2.47 18.94
N TYR A 481 -15.46 3.39 18.88
CA TYR A 481 -16.34 3.60 17.74
C TYR A 481 -16.39 5.04 17.26
N ASP A 482 -16.79 5.96 18.14
CA ASP A 482 -17.11 7.35 17.79
C ASP A 482 -15.86 8.22 17.58
N MET A 483 -14.76 7.93 18.27
CA MET A 483 -13.51 8.69 18.10
C MET A 483 -13.01 8.62 16.65
N ASN A 484 -12.77 9.79 16.06
CA ASN A 484 -12.23 9.91 14.71
C ASN A 484 -10.97 9.04 14.54
N TRP A 485 -10.94 8.28 13.45
CA TRP A 485 -9.95 7.24 13.19
C TRP A 485 -8.51 7.76 13.08
N LEU A 486 -8.32 9.00 12.62
CA LEU A 486 -7.00 9.61 12.51
C LEU A 486 -6.44 10.05 13.85
N PHE A 487 -7.28 10.66 14.71
CA PHE A 487 -6.88 10.95 16.08
C PHE A 487 -6.69 9.67 16.89
N PHE A 488 -7.52 8.64 16.67
CA PHE A 488 -7.33 7.33 17.27
C PHE A 488 -5.94 6.77 16.95
N CYS A 489 -5.51 6.82 15.69
CA CYS A 489 -4.16 6.42 15.27
C CYS A 489 -3.06 7.19 16.03
N GLY A 490 -3.19 8.50 16.14
CA GLY A 490 -2.26 9.34 16.91
C GLY A 490 -2.18 8.98 18.39
N TRP A 491 -3.34 8.85 19.06
CA TRP A 491 -3.41 8.48 20.47
C TRP A 491 -2.90 7.06 20.72
N MET A 492 -3.22 6.13 19.84
CA MET A 492 -2.74 4.75 19.90
C MET A 492 -1.22 4.68 19.76
N PHE A 493 -0.64 5.44 18.83
CA PHE A 493 0.81 5.55 18.67
C PHE A 493 1.47 6.10 19.94
N LEU A 494 0.94 7.18 20.50
CA LEU A 494 1.44 7.77 21.74
C LEU A 494 1.34 6.78 22.92
N PHE A 495 0.21 6.07 23.03
CA PHE A 495 0.03 5.03 24.03
C PHE A 495 1.08 3.92 23.89
N CYS A 496 1.31 3.40 22.68
CA CYS A 496 2.34 2.40 22.43
C CYS A 496 3.74 2.90 22.80
N ILE A 497 4.08 4.17 22.48
CA ILE A 497 5.34 4.79 22.90
C ILE A 497 5.46 4.81 24.42
N ILE A 498 4.45 5.33 25.13
CA ILE A 498 4.46 5.45 26.58
C ILE A 498 4.60 4.06 27.23
N LEU A 499 3.81 3.09 26.77
CA LEU A 499 3.86 1.72 27.27
C LEU A 499 5.26 1.10 27.06
N THR A 500 5.82 1.24 25.86
CA THR A 500 7.17 0.77 25.57
C THR A 500 8.21 1.44 26.47
N ILE A 501 8.08 2.74 26.75
CA ILE A 501 8.97 3.47 27.67
C ILE A 501 8.86 2.92 29.08
N VAL A 502 7.65 2.86 29.64
CA VAL A 502 7.40 2.41 31.01
C VAL A 502 7.89 0.97 31.20
N VAL A 503 7.49 0.05 30.32
CA VAL A 503 7.93 -1.36 30.40
C VAL A 503 9.44 -1.46 30.22
N SER A 504 10.05 -0.66 29.33
CA SER A 504 11.50 -0.66 29.19
C SER A 504 12.19 -0.25 30.48
N LEU A 505 11.76 0.84 31.13
CA LEU A 505 12.34 1.31 32.38
C LEU A 505 12.18 0.28 33.52
N CYS A 506 11.07 -0.45 33.56
CA CYS A 506 10.79 -1.48 34.56
C CYS A 506 11.45 -2.85 34.27
N THR A 507 12.15 -3.02 33.14
CA THR A 507 12.76 -4.30 32.74
C THR A 507 14.26 -4.18 32.45
N LYS A 508 14.96 -5.32 32.35
CA LYS A 508 16.41 -5.37 32.13
C LYS A 508 16.80 -4.56 30.88
N ALA A 509 17.75 -3.64 31.04
CA ALA A 509 18.32 -2.88 29.94
C ALA A 509 19.01 -3.81 28.93
N PRO A 510 18.97 -3.49 27.62
CA PRO A 510 19.68 -4.29 26.63
C PRO A 510 21.21 -4.19 26.84
N GLU A 511 21.90 -5.29 26.60
CA GLU A 511 23.37 -5.32 26.68
C GLU A 511 23.98 -4.45 25.56
N PRO A 512 25.02 -3.64 25.84
CA PRO A 512 25.59 -2.72 24.86
C PRO A 512 26.00 -3.38 23.54
N GLY A 513 26.56 -4.59 23.61
CA GLY A 513 26.95 -5.36 22.43
C GLY A 513 25.77 -5.78 21.54
N LYS A 514 24.60 -6.02 22.12
CA LYS A 514 23.38 -6.40 21.38
C LYS A 514 22.81 -5.25 20.55
N ILE A 515 23.00 -4.01 20.99
CA ILE A 515 22.45 -2.81 20.33
C ILE A 515 23.48 -2.05 19.48
N GLN A 516 24.71 -2.58 19.38
CA GLN A 516 25.78 -2.00 18.60
C GLN A 516 25.38 -1.92 17.12
N GLY A 517 25.47 -0.73 16.51
CA GLY A 517 25.08 -0.51 15.11
C GLY A 517 23.55 -0.52 14.83
N LEU A 518 22.72 -0.85 15.82
CA LEU A 518 21.25 -0.94 15.68
C LEU A 518 20.49 0.29 16.20
N VAL A 519 21.16 1.21 16.89
CA VAL A 519 20.54 2.38 17.55
C VAL A 519 21.34 3.65 17.24
N PHE A 520 20.68 4.80 17.20
CA PHE A 520 21.35 6.08 17.12
C PHE A 520 22.39 6.25 18.24
N GLY A 521 23.58 6.69 17.85
CA GLY A 521 24.71 6.87 18.78
C GLY A 521 25.40 5.58 19.23
N THR A 522 25.10 4.41 18.65
CA THR A 522 25.91 3.18 18.79
C THR A 522 26.72 2.85 17.54
N SER A 523 26.78 3.77 16.57
CA SER A 523 27.57 3.60 15.35
C SER A 523 29.05 3.88 15.56
N THR A 524 29.89 3.07 14.92
CA THR A 524 31.36 3.23 14.94
C THR A 524 31.80 4.43 14.09
N PRO A 525 33.00 5.00 14.32
CA PRO A 525 33.53 6.07 13.47
C PRO A 525 33.61 5.67 11.98
N ALA A 526 33.99 4.42 11.69
CA ALA A 526 34.05 3.88 10.34
C ALA A 526 32.67 3.86 9.66
N GLU A 527 31.63 3.43 10.38
CA GLU A 527 30.26 3.44 9.89
C GLU A 527 29.73 4.85 9.61
N ARG A 528 30.10 5.83 10.45
CA ARG A 528 29.74 7.24 10.23
C ARG A 528 30.45 7.80 8.99
N ALA A 529 31.73 7.47 8.81
CA ALA A 529 32.50 7.86 7.63
C ALA A 529 31.90 7.25 6.35
N ALA A 530 31.55 5.95 6.36
CA ALA A 530 30.86 5.29 5.25
C ALA A 530 29.49 5.93 4.94
N THR A 531 28.73 6.28 5.98
CA THR A 531 27.47 7.01 5.82
C THR A 531 27.67 8.39 5.19
N ARG A 532 28.70 9.14 5.61
CA ARG A 532 29.01 10.45 5.02
C ARG A 532 29.47 10.36 3.56
N ALA A 533 30.29 9.36 3.23
CA ALA A 533 30.84 9.13 1.91
C ALA A 533 29.78 8.71 0.87
N SER A 534 28.63 8.22 1.32
CA SER A 534 27.57 7.73 0.44
C SER A 534 26.63 8.80 -0.12
N TRP A 535 26.85 10.09 0.18
CA TRP A 535 26.06 11.20 -0.37
C TRP A 535 26.88 12.45 -0.65
N ASN A 536 26.41 13.28 -1.57
CA ASN A 536 26.99 14.57 -1.94
C ASN A 536 25.92 15.68 -1.98
N HIS A 537 26.31 16.88 -2.42
CA HIS A 537 25.41 18.04 -2.45
C HIS A 537 24.19 17.86 -3.36
N TRP A 538 24.29 17.07 -4.43
CA TRP A 538 23.14 16.80 -5.31
C TRP A 538 22.04 16.01 -4.60
N ASP A 539 22.40 15.04 -3.77
CA ASP A 539 21.42 14.26 -3.01
C ASP A 539 20.63 15.18 -2.05
N VAL A 540 21.29 16.20 -1.48
CA VAL A 540 20.65 17.23 -0.64
C VAL A 540 19.75 18.14 -1.46
N ILE A 541 20.23 18.67 -2.58
CA ILE A 541 19.46 19.56 -3.48
C ILE A 541 18.16 18.88 -3.92
N HIS A 542 18.23 17.63 -4.38
CA HIS A 542 17.04 16.88 -4.79
C HIS A 542 16.05 16.66 -3.63
N SER A 543 16.56 16.40 -2.42
CA SER A 543 15.73 16.28 -1.22
C SER A 543 14.99 17.58 -0.90
N VAL A 544 15.68 18.73 -1.02
CA VAL A 544 15.07 20.06 -0.82
C VAL A 544 14.01 20.37 -1.88
N ILE A 545 14.26 20.01 -3.14
CA ILE A 545 13.26 20.18 -4.22
C ILE A 545 11.99 19.39 -3.90
N ILE A 546 12.10 18.13 -3.46
CA ILE A 546 10.94 17.31 -3.09
C ILE A 546 10.14 17.97 -1.96
N LEU A 547 10.83 18.43 -0.91
CA LEU A 547 10.18 19.15 0.20
C LEU A 547 9.51 20.44 -0.27
N GLY A 548 10.14 21.18 -1.18
CA GLY A 548 9.59 22.39 -1.78
C GLY A 548 8.31 22.10 -2.60
N ILE A 549 8.30 21.04 -3.40
CA ILE A 549 7.11 20.61 -4.15
C ILE A 549 5.99 20.19 -3.18
N THR A 550 6.30 19.42 -2.13
CA THR A 550 5.34 19.06 -1.08
C THR A 550 4.75 20.30 -0.42
N ALA A 551 5.57 21.26 0.00
CA ALA A 551 5.10 22.49 0.63
C ALA A 551 4.23 23.34 -0.32
N ALA A 552 4.64 23.49 -1.58
CA ALA A 552 3.88 24.21 -2.59
C ALA A 552 2.52 23.53 -2.88
N PHE A 553 2.46 22.21 -2.87
CA PHE A 553 1.22 21.46 -3.04
C PHE A 553 0.25 21.70 -1.88
N TYR A 554 0.74 21.62 -0.64
CA TYR A 554 -0.06 21.93 0.55
C TYR A 554 -0.56 23.37 0.54
N TRP A 555 0.26 24.33 0.11
CA TRP A 555 -0.13 25.73 -0.02
C TRP A 555 -1.22 25.95 -1.06
N TYR A 556 -1.11 25.31 -2.23
CA TYR A 556 -2.07 25.48 -3.32
C TYR A 556 -3.46 24.94 -3.00
N PHE A 557 -3.53 23.82 -2.26
CA PHE A 557 -4.79 23.17 -1.86
C PHE A 557 -5.19 23.44 -0.41
N TRP A 558 -4.61 24.45 0.24
CA TRP A 558 -5.01 24.83 1.59
C TRP A 558 -6.47 25.29 1.62
#